data_AF-A0A2V7J4C4-F1
#
_entry.id   AF-A0A2V7J4C4-F1
#
_cell.length_a   1.000
_cell.length_b   1.000
_cell.length_c   1.000
_cell.angle_alpha   90.00
_cell.angle_beta   90.00
_cell.angle_gamma   90.00
#
_symmetry.space_group_name_H-M   'P 1'
#
loop_
_entity.id
_entity.type
_entity.pdbx_description
1 polymer ?
#
loop_
_entity_poly.entity_id
_entity_poly.type
_entity_poly.pdbx_seq_one_letter_code
_entity_poly.pdbx_strand_id
1 'polypeptide(L)'
;MAIRLPAKGGVPQLYKLPRLTSVDGVLKGRLPPVDRVVGLDPESEFLFVTTAKHELLGLDLGSGRADTVATNVRQAALGPDGTLYAIDSSRHVVSLSRRTRFAWPKALTALPRDLFGSTDQHLVGVVPQDQLLVAAADQPPTLRAIAALGDVEAAGGG
;
A
#
# COMPACT_ATOMS: atom_id res chain seq x y z
N MET A 1 -15.59 -1.46 -12.84
CA MET A 1 -15.53 0.01 -12.71
C MET A 1 -14.08 0.44 -12.70
N ALA A 2 -13.77 1.71 -12.95
CA ALA A 2 -12.43 2.27 -12.80
C ALA A 2 -12.49 3.62 -12.07
N ILE A 3 -11.51 3.89 -11.21
CA ILE A 3 -11.37 5.18 -10.52
C ILE A 3 -10.20 5.93 -11.14
N ARG A 4 -10.42 7.19 -11.51
CA ARG A 4 -9.37 8.11 -11.97
C ARG A 4 -9.08 9.14 -10.90
N LEU A 5 -7.79 9.35 -10.64
CA LEU A 5 -7.30 10.41 -9.78
C LEU A 5 -6.64 11.50 -10.61
N PRO A 6 -7.03 12.78 -10.43
CA PRO A 6 -6.28 13.88 -11.01
C PRO A 6 -4.92 14.00 -10.32
N ALA A 7 -3.82 13.93 -11.09
CA ALA A 7 -2.46 14.02 -10.52
C ALA A 7 -2.22 15.32 -9.72
N LYS A 8 -2.81 16.44 -10.16
CA LYS A 8 -2.75 17.73 -9.45
C LYS A 8 -3.68 17.83 -8.23
N GLY A 9 -4.34 16.73 -7.86
CA GLY A 9 -5.35 16.71 -6.82
C GLY A 9 -6.72 17.15 -7.34
N GLY A 10 -7.75 16.92 -6.54
CA GLY A 10 -9.14 17.11 -6.92
C GLY A 10 -10.05 16.01 -6.42
N VAL A 11 -11.26 15.97 -6.95
CA VAL A 11 -12.25 14.93 -6.66
C VAL A 11 -11.96 13.71 -7.55
N PRO A 12 -11.83 12.50 -6.99
CA PRO A 12 -11.75 11.27 -7.77
C PRO A 12 -12.97 11.10 -8.68
N GLN A 13 -12.76 10.50 -9.85
CA GLN A 13 -13.82 10.27 -10.83
C GLN A 13 -14.05 8.77 -11.01
N LEU A 14 -15.31 8.35 -11.11
CA LEU A 14 -15.68 6.96 -11.33
C LEU A 14 -16.13 6.76 -12.78
N TYR A 15 -15.69 5.65 -13.38
CA TYR A 15 -16.00 5.30 -14.76
C TYR A 15 -16.53 3.87 -14.87
N LYS A 16 -17.55 3.67 -15.72
CA LYS A 16 -18.03 2.33 -16.11
C LYS A 16 -17.17 1.76 -17.23
N LEU A 17 -16.64 0.56 -17.02
CA LEU A 17 -15.91 -0.20 -18.03
C LEU A 17 -16.88 -0.97 -18.95
N PRO A 18 -16.50 -1.26 -20.21
CA PRO A 18 -15.24 -0.88 -20.85
C PRO A 18 -15.24 0.53 -21.47
N ARG A 19 -16.42 1.17 -21.63
CA ARG A 19 -16.58 2.41 -22.40
C ARG A 19 -16.07 3.69 -21.71
N LEU A 20 -15.62 3.59 -20.46
CA LEU A 20 -15.21 4.71 -19.62
C LEU A 20 -16.27 5.82 -19.55
N THR A 21 -17.53 5.44 -19.38
CA THR A 21 -18.62 6.42 -19.15
C THR A 21 -18.53 6.95 -17.72
N SER A 22 -18.49 8.28 -17.54
CA SER A 22 -18.46 8.91 -16.21
C SER A 22 -19.68 8.52 -15.38
N VAL A 23 -19.47 8.32 -14.09
CA VAL A 23 -20.52 8.15 -13.10
C VAL A 23 -20.39 9.30 -12.10
N ASP A 24 -21.26 10.28 -12.24
CA ASP A 24 -21.18 11.51 -11.47
C ASP A 24 -21.80 11.35 -10.08
N GLY A 25 -21.33 12.14 -9.11
CA GLY A 25 -21.90 12.23 -7.77
C GLY A 25 -21.64 11.04 -6.82
N VAL A 26 -20.97 9.99 -7.29
CA VAL A 26 -20.66 8.80 -6.47
C VAL A 26 -19.47 9.06 -5.55
N LEU A 27 -18.33 9.44 -6.12
CA LEU A 27 -17.12 9.72 -5.33
C LEU A 27 -17.12 11.16 -4.84
N LYS A 28 -16.76 11.31 -3.57
CA LYS A 28 -16.69 12.58 -2.85
C LYS A 28 -15.30 12.77 -2.28
N GLY A 29 -15.07 13.94 -1.70
CA GLY A 29 -13.78 14.29 -1.11
C GLY A 29 -12.80 14.84 -2.14
N ARG A 30 -11.87 15.65 -1.65
CA ARG A 30 -10.81 16.25 -2.47
C ARG A 30 -9.47 15.75 -1.95
N LEU A 31 -8.69 15.15 -2.84
CA LEU A 31 -7.30 14.83 -2.57
C LEU A 31 -6.41 16.02 -2.91
N PRO A 32 -5.30 16.23 -2.17
CA PRO A 32 -4.20 17.08 -2.63
C PRO A 32 -3.52 16.44 -3.88
N PRO A 33 -2.53 17.09 -4.48
CA PRO A 33 -1.69 16.45 -5.49
C PRO A 33 -1.20 15.08 -5.05
N VAL A 34 -1.47 14.08 -5.90
CA VAL A 34 -1.14 12.67 -5.65
C VAL A 34 0.13 12.34 -6.42
N ASP A 35 1.08 11.72 -5.72
CA ASP A 35 2.32 11.21 -6.30
C ASP A 35 2.11 9.78 -6.84
N ARG A 36 1.54 8.89 -6.01
CA ARG A 36 1.29 7.50 -6.38
C ARG A 36 0.02 6.95 -5.73
N VAL A 37 -0.67 6.06 -6.45
CA VAL A 37 -1.71 5.19 -5.88
C VAL A 37 -1.05 3.98 -5.22
N VAL A 38 -1.36 3.75 -3.96
CA VAL A 38 -0.88 2.57 -3.21
C VAL A 38 -1.81 1.39 -3.43
N GLY A 39 -3.12 1.61 -3.33
CA GLY A 39 -4.12 0.56 -3.52
C GLY A 39 -5.52 1.00 -3.14
N LEU A 40 -6.49 0.16 -3.51
CA LEU A 40 -7.89 0.27 -3.12
C LEU A 40 -8.23 -0.97 -2.28
N ASP A 41 -8.70 -0.75 -1.06
CA ASP A 41 -9.34 -1.78 -0.25
C ASP A 41 -10.86 -1.73 -0.51
N PRO A 42 -11.42 -2.69 -1.27
CA PRO A 42 -12.84 -2.70 -1.58
C PRO A 42 -13.73 -3.08 -0.40
N GLU A 43 -13.20 -3.79 0.61
CA GLU A 43 -13.99 -4.21 1.78
C GLU A 43 -14.21 -3.05 2.73
N SER A 44 -13.16 -2.27 2.99
CA SER A 44 -13.25 -1.07 3.85
C SER A 44 -13.61 0.21 3.09
N GLU A 45 -13.77 0.13 1.76
CA GLU A 45 -14.01 1.25 0.84
C GLU A 45 -12.98 2.39 0.96
N PHE A 46 -11.70 2.04 1.10
CA PHE A 46 -10.61 3.02 1.19
C PHE A 46 -9.70 3.02 -0.03
N LEU A 47 -9.41 4.20 -0.52
CA LEU A 47 -8.34 4.44 -1.48
C LEU A 47 -7.12 5.01 -0.75
N PHE A 48 -5.97 4.37 -0.91
CA PHE A 48 -4.70 4.81 -0.32
C PHE A 48 -3.78 5.42 -1.38
N VAL A 49 -3.23 6.59 -1.07
CA VAL A 49 -2.35 7.35 -1.96
C VAL A 49 -1.19 7.97 -1.20
N THR A 50 -0.05 8.14 -1.87
CA THR A 50 1.04 8.98 -1.38
C THR A 50 1.04 10.35 -2.03
N THR A 51 1.50 11.36 -1.29
CA THR A 51 1.68 12.73 -1.79
C THR A 51 3.16 13.04 -2.02
N ALA A 52 3.44 14.10 -2.78
CA ALA A 52 4.81 14.59 -2.98
C ALA A 52 5.49 15.08 -1.67
N LYS A 53 4.72 15.26 -0.60
CA LYS A 53 5.22 15.58 0.75
C LYS A 53 5.52 14.32 1.59
N HIS A 54 5.51 13.14 0.97
CA HIS A 54 5.74 11.86 1.65
C HIS A 54 4.69 11.56 2.73
N GLU A 55 3.44 11.97 2.50
CA GLU A 55 2.30 11.58 3.33
C GLU A 55 1.59 10.41 2.69
N LEU A 56 1.13 9.46 3.50
CA LEU A 56 0.18 8.42 3.10
C LEU A 56 -1.21 8.84 3.58
N LEU A 57 -2.12 9.02 2.62
CA LEU A 57 -3.50 9.39 2.89
C LEU A 57 -4.42 8.19 2.64
N GLY A 58 -5.46 8.07 3.47
CA GLY A 58 -6.61 7.19 3.23
C GLY A 58 -7.83 8.04 2.92
N LEU A 59 -8.40 7.88 1.73
CA LEU A 59 -9.69 8.46 1.36
C LEU A 59 -10.78 7.42 1.56
N ASP A 60 -11.70 7.70 2.48
CA ASP A 60 -12.93 6.95 2.68
C ASP A 60 -13.89 7.30 1.53
N LEU A 61 -14.19 6.33 0.66
CA LEU A 61 -14.94 6.56 -0.58
C LEU A 61 -16.43 6.81 -0.32
N GLY A 62 -16.99 6.30 0.78
CA GLY A 62 -18.38 6.50 1.16
C GLY A 62 -18.65 7.92 1.69
N SER A 63 -17.76 8.43 2.53
CA SER A 63 -17.89 9.77 3.14
C SER A 63 -17.16 10.88 2.37
N GLY A 64 -16.14 10.54 1.58
CA GLY A 64 -15.21 11.49 0.96
C GLY A 64 -14.20 12.10 1.93
N ARG A 65 -14.10 11.58 3.15
CA ARG A 65 -13.11 12.06 4.13
C ARG A 65 -11.73 11.53 3.80
N ALA A 66 -10.74 12.42 3.74
CA ALA A 66 -9.33 12.05 3.62
C ALA A 66 -8.63 12.29 4.96
N ASP A 67 -7.94 11.26 5.47
CA ASP A 67 -7.14 11.34 6.68
C ASP A 67 -5.69 10.95 6.42
N THR A 68 -4.75 11.58 7.12
CA THR A 68 -3.34 11.18 7.11
C THR A 68 -3.17 9.90 7.92
N VAL A 69 -2.67 8.85 7.26
CA VAL A 69 -2.36 7.55 7.85
C VAL A 69 -0.95 7.54 8.44
N ALA A 70 0.03 8.01 7.67
CA ALA A 70 1.43 8.09 8.06
C ALA A 70 2.12 9.27 7.36
N THR A 71 3.22 9.75 7.95
CA THR A 71 4.06 10.82 7.42
C THR A 71 5.49 10.32 7.19
N ASN A 72 6.30 11.06 6.44
CA ASN A 72 7.67 10.69 6.07
C ASN A 72 7.77 9.32 5.38
N VAL A 73 6.72 8.92 4.68
CA VAL A 73 6.58 7.61 4.04
C VAL A 73 7.51 7.52 2.84
N ARG A 74 8.39 6.51 2.86
CA ARG A 74 9.28 6.16 1.76
C ARG A 74 8.73 5.06 0.88
N GLN A 75 8.05 4.10 1.47
CA GLN A 75 7.42 2.99 0.77
C GLN A 75 6.06 2.69 1.38
N ALA A 76 5.11 2.29 0.54
CA ALA A 76 3.83 1.80 0.99
C ALA A 76 3.30 0.74 0.03
N ALA A 77 2.58 -0.24 0.58
CA ALA A 77 1.96 -1.31 -0.16
C ALA A 77 0.65 -1.71 0.51
N LEU A 78 -0.38 -2.00 -0.28
CA LEU A 78 -1.60 -2.64 0.19
C LEU A 78 -1.48 -4.14 -0.10
N GLY A 79 -1.62 -4.96 0.94
CA GLY A 79 -1.69 -6.41 0.81
C GLY A 79 -3.02 -6.86 0.20
N PRO A 80 -3.06 -8.06 -0.38
CA PRO A 80 -4.31 -8.64 -0.89
C PRO A 80 -5.35 -8.92 0.21
N ASP A 81 -4.92 -8.97 1.48
CA ASP A 81 -5.76 -9.10 2.68
C ASP A 81 -6.34 -7.75 3.17
N GLY A 82 -6.10 -6.66 2.44
CA GLY A 82 -6.50 -5.31 2.83
C GLY A 82 -5.58 -4.66 3.88
N THR A 83 -4.50 -5.32 4.31
CA THR A 83 -3.53 -4.73 5.24
C THR A 83 -2.64 -3.75 4.49
N LEU A 84 -2.70 -2.47 4.87
CA LEU A 84 -1.83 -1.42 4.35
C LEU A 84 -0.54 -1.37 5.19
N TYR A 85 0.60 -1.32 4.53
CA TYR A 85 1.90 -1.11 5.14
C TYR A 85 2.49 0.22 4.69
N ALA A 86 3.08 0.95 5.64
CA ALA A 86 3.83 2.16 5.40
C ALA A 86 5.19 2.06 6.08
N ILE A 87 6.26 2.37 5.35
CA ILE A 87 7.63 2.40 5.86
C ILE A 87 8.15 3.83 5.79
N ASP A 88 8.63 4.36 6.91
CA ASP A 88 9.21 5.70 6.97
C ASP A 88 10.72 5.73 6.61
N SER A 89 11.32 6.93 6.61
CA SER A 89 12.76 7.10 6.36
C SER A 89 13.68 6.46 7.38
N SER A 90 13.17 6.20 8.59
CA SER A 90 13.89 5.53 9.67
C SER A 90 13.65 4.01 9.67
N ARG A 91 12.95 3.49 8.65
CA ARG A 91 12.57 2.08 8.47
C ARG A 91 11.56 1.57 9.51
N HIS A 92 10.87 2.46 10.21
CA HIS A 92 9.73 2.05 11.04
C HIS A 92 8.57 1.69 10.14
N VAL A 93 7.86 0.62 10.54
CA VAL A 93 6.68 0.14 9.83
C VAL A 93 5.46 0.49 10.66
N VAL A 94 4.44 1.02 9.98
CA VAL A 94 3.07 1.06 10.48
C VAL A 94 2.24 0.19 9.56
N SER A 95 1.45 -0.71 10.14
CA SER A 95 0.40 -1.43 9.44
C SER A 95 -0.98 -0.87 9.81
N LEU A 96 -1.91 -0.89 8.85
CA LEU A 96 -3.30 -0.53 9.04
C LEU A 96 -4.17 -1.64 8.47
N SER A 97 -4.98 -2.26 9.32
CA SER A 97 -5.98 -3.25 8.91
C SER A 97 -7.30 -2.92 9.62
N ARG A 98 -8.42 -2.96 8.88
CA ARG A 98 -9.77 -2.68 9.42
C ARG A 98 -9.84 -1.40 10.27
N ARG A 99 -9.20 -0.32 9.80
CA ARG A 99 -9.10 1.00 10.48
C ARG A 99 -8.25 1.02 11.77
N THR A 100 -7.67 -0.10 12.20
CA THR A 100 -6.73 -0.15 13.33
C THR A 100 -5.29 0.02 12.86
N ARG A 101 -4.61 1.05 13.35
CA ARG A 101 -3.18 1.29 13.10
C ARG A 101 -2.34 0.56 14.14
N PHE A 102 -1.28 -0.10 13.70
CA PHE A 102 -0.31 -0.76 14.55
C PHE A 102 1.10 -0.35 14.15
N ALA A 103 1.83 0.30 15.06
CA ALA A 103 3.23 0.61 14.88
C ALA A 103 4.06 -0.62 15.28
N TRP A 104 4.91 -1.09 14.37
CA TRP A 104 5.73 -2.27 14.63
C TRP A 104 6.82 -1.94 15.66
N PRO A 105 7.10 -2.86 16.60
CA PRO A 105 8.04 -2.61 17.68
C PRO A 105 9.50 -2.52 17.21
N LYS A 106 9.82 -3.11 16.05
CA LYS A 106 11.17 -3.11 15.47
C LYS A 106 11.15 -2.53 14.06
N ALA A 107 12.11 -1.65 13.77
CA ALA A 107 12.36 -1.17 12.43
C ALA A 107 12.93 -2.29 11.54
N LEU A 108 12.76 -2.16 10.22
CA LEU A 108 13.37 -3.08 9.27
C LEU A 108 14.90 -2.94 9.25
N THR A 109 15.58 -4.02 8.87
CA THR A 109 17.04 -4.07 8.74
C THR A 109 17.54 -3.28 7.53
N ALA A 110 16.73 -3.19 6.47
CA ALA A 110 17.00 -2.40 5.28
C ALA A 110 15.69 -1.78 4.74
N LEU A 111 15.82 -0.67 4.01
CA LEU A 111 14.67 -0.07 3.32
C LEU A 111 14.46 -0.81 1.99
N PRO A 112 13.26 -1.37 1.73
CA PRO A 112 12.98 -2.04 0.47
C PRO A 112 12.91 -1.05 -0.70
N ARG A 113 13.42 -1.46 -1.86
CA ARG A 113 13.20 -0.75 -3.14
C ARG A 113 11.81 -1.05 -3.72
N ASP A 114 11.38 -2.30 -3.55
CA ASP A 114 10.07 -2.82 -3.95
C ASP A 114 9.39 -3.39 -2.70
N LEU A 115 8.07 -3.23 -2.60
CA LEU A 115 7.31 -3.60 -1.41
C LEU A 115 5.96 -4.23 -1.78
N PHE A 116 5.63 -5.32 -1.10
CA PHE A 116 4.42 -6.10 -1.29
C PHE A 116 3.86 -6.54 0.07
N GLY A 117 2.54 -6.52 0.23
CA GLY A 117 1.87 -7.24 1.31
C GLY A 117 1.51 -8.66 0.87
N SER A 118 1.44 -9.60 1.80
CA SER A 118 0.95 -10.96 1.58
C SER A 118 -0.45 -11.16 2.17
N THR A 119 -1.06 -12.34 1.95
CA THR A 119 -2.36 -12.73 2.52
C THR A 119 -2.34 -12.95 4.03
N ASP A 120 -1.16 -13.16 4.62
CA ASP A 120 -1.01 -13.61 6.01
C ASP A 120 -0.41 -12.50 6.88
N GLN A 121 -0.72 -11.24 6.58
CA GLN A 121 -0.20 -10.07 7.26
C GLN A 121 1.34 -9.94 7.25
N HIS A 122 2.01 -10.55 6.28
CA HIS A 122 3.44 -10.38 6.08
C HIS A 122 3.73 -9.26 5.09
N LEU A 123 4.84 -8.58 5.36
CA LEU A 123 5.48 -7.63 4.48
C LEU A 123 6.63 -8.33 3.75
N VAL A 124 6.64 -8.24 2.43
CA VAL A 124 7.74 -8.73 1.59
C VAL A 124 8.35 -7.55 0.86
N GLY A 125 9.67 -7.41 0.94
CA GLY A 125 10.38 -6.35 0.26
C GLY A 125 11.64 -6.84 -0.41
N VAL A 126 12.00 -6.23 -1.54
CA VAL A 126 13.31 -6.45 -2.14
C VAL A 126 14.27 -5.39 -1.60
N VAL A 127 15.37 -5.82 -1.00
CA VAL A 127 16.38 -4.95 -0.36
C VAL A 127 17.70 -5.04 -1.14
N PRO A 128 18.72 -4.19 -0.84
CA PRO A 128 20.02 -4.25 -1.51
C PRO A 128 20.64 -5.66 -1.49
N GLN A 129 21.58 -5.92 -2.42
CA GLN A 129 22.19 -7.25 -2.63
C GLN A 129 21.18 -8.31 -3.14
N ASP A 130 20.06 -7.87 -3.72
CA ASP A 130 19.00 -8.72 -4.27
C ASP A 130 18.54 -9.78 -3.27
N GLN A 131 18.23 -9.31 -2.05
CA GLN A 131 17.64 -10.13 -1.01
C GLN A 131 16.14 -9.83 -0.86
N LEU A 132 15.37 -10.88 -0.57
CA LEU A 132 14.01 -10.78 -0.07
C LEU A 132 14.05 -10.60 1.44
N LEU A 133 13.50 -9.49 1.91
CA LEU A 133 13.12 -9.27 3.29
C LEU A 133 11.67 -9.76 3.46
N VAL A 134 11.45 -10.65 4.41
CA VAL A 134 10.12 -11.06 4.85
C VAL A 134 9.98 -10.71 6.32
N ALA A 135 8.96 -9.93 6.66
CA ALA A 135 8.76 -9.45 8.03
C ALA A 135 7.28 -9.48 8.42
N ALA A 136 7.04 -9.63 9.71
CA ALA A 136 5.75 -9.46 10.37
C ALA A 136 5.94 -8.65 11.64
N ALA A 137 4.85 -8.13 12.21
CA ALA A 137 4.91 -7.18 13.31
C ALA A 137 5.46 -7.79 14.62
N ASP A 138 5.23 -9.08 14.81
CA ASP A 138 5.55 -9.88 15.99
C ASP A 138 6.74 -10.83 15.78
N GLN A 139 7.30 -10.87 14.57
CA GLN A 139 8.41 -11.76 14.22
C GLN A 139 9.65 -10.96 13.80
N PRO A 140 10.86 -11.47 14.08
CA PRO A 140 12.07 -10.87 13.53
C PRO A 140 12.04 -10.94 11.99
N PRO A 141 12.42 -9.87 11.27
CA PRO A 141 12.58 -9.93 9.82
C PRO A 141 13.58 -11.01 9.40
N THR A 142 13.27 -11.73 8.34
CA THR A 142 14.15 -12.72 7.72
C THR A 142 14.64 -12.21 6.38
N LEU A 143 15.88 -12.54 6.03
CA LEU A 143 16.50 -12.21 4.75
C LEU A 143 16.80 -13.49 3.98
N ARG A 144 16.47 -13.52 2.69
CA ARG A 144 16.72 -14.64 1.79
C ARG A 144 17.31 -14.12 0.50
N ALA A 145 18.30 -14.82 -0.07
CA ALA A 145 18.81 -14.46 -1.39
C ALA A 145 17.73 -14.68 -2.45
N ILE A 146 17.59 -13.75 -3.40
CA ILE A 146 16.82 -13.99 -4.62
C ILE A 146 17.70 -14.86 -5.52
N ALA A 147 17.25 -16.07 -5.81
CA ALA A 147 17.98 -16.94 -6.73
C ALA A 147 18.09 -16.25 -8.09
N ALA A 148 19.31 -16.17 -8.63
CA ALA A 148 19.52 -15.72 -10.00
C ALA A 148 18.91 -16.76 -10.94
N LEU A 149 17.76 -16.43 -11.54
CA LEU A 149 17.04 -17.18 -12.59
C LEU A 149 17.49 -18.64 -12.74
N GLY A 150 17.05 -19.48 -11.80
CA GLY A 150 16.99 -20.92 -11.95
C GLY A 150 15.51 -21.31 -11.86
N ASP A 151 15.11 -22.32 -12.64
CA ASP A 151 13.72 -22.76 -12.78
C ASP A 151 12.96 -22.74 -11.44
N VAL A 152 11.81 -22.06 -11.42
CA VAL A 152 10.93 -22.01 -10.26
C VAL A 152 9.86 -23.07 -10.44
N GLU A 153 10.03 -24.22 -9.80
CA GLU A 153 8.90 -25.13 -9.55
C GLU A 153 8.04 -24.53 -8.45
N ALA A 154 6.80 -24.16 -8.79
CA ALA A 154 5.79 -23.81 -7.81
C ALA A 154 5.26 -25.09 -7.15
N ALA A 155 5.80 -25.46 -5.98
CA ALA A 155 5.20 -26.51 -5.15
C ALA A 155 4.01 -25.92 -4.40
N GLY A 156 2.80 -26.17 -4.89
CA GLY A 156 1.57 -25.99 -4.12
C GLY A 156 1.46 -27.09 -3.06
N GLY A 157 1.55 -26.73 -1.78
CA GLY A 157 1.14 -27.62 -0.69
C GLY A 157 -0.38 -27.67 -0.61
N GLY A 158 -0.95 -28.87 -0.70
CA GLY A 158 -2.38 -29.14 -0.58
C GLY A 158 -2.89 -29.19 0.85
#